data_AF-A0A954WIE8-F1
#
_entry.id   AF-A0A954WIE8-F1
#
_cell.length_a   1.000
_cell.length_b   1.000
_cell.length_c   1.000
_cell.angle_alpha   90.00
_cell.angle_beta   90.00
_cell.angle_gamma   90.00
#
_symmetry.space_group_name_H-M   'P 1'
#
loop_
_entity.id
_entity.type
_entity.pdbx_description
1 polymer ?
#
loop_
_entity_poly.entity_id
_entity_poly.type
_entity_poly.pdbx_seq_one_letter_code
_entity_poly.pdbx_strand_id
1 'polypeptide(L)'
;SEGASCMNCHMPRINEGLEAVVRTHMIYSPTDASMIESNHPNACNLCHTDRSIDWTTEHLTQWYGAKFSEDKISKSYSNRTEAVARGWMNSDNEAVRLVGADAACRANDRSLLPSILRILDDPYLLNRQFAAMGIERLLGIQLDEYGYSFYMSSAERQAPLKQLREQFLDAK
;
A
#
# COMPACT_ATOMS: atom_id res chain seq x y z
N SER A 1 -2.58 -11.17 20.80
CA SER A 1 -2.81 -10.67 22.17
C SER A 1 -3.59 -9.36 22.11
N GLU A 2 -4.22 -8.94 23.21
CA GLU A 2 -4.97 -7.68 23.29
C GLU A 2 -4.08 -6.46 22.94
N GLY A 3 -2.85 -6.40 23.47
CA GLY A 3 -1.91 -5.33 23.14
C GLY A 3 -1.58 -5.23 21.65
N ALA A 4 -1.51 -6.36 20.92
CA ALA A 4 -1.32 -6.35 19.47
C ALA A 4 -2.52 -5.75 18.72
N SER A 5 -3.73 -5.93 19.27
CA SER A 5 -4.95 -5.33 18.73
C SER A 5 -4.94 -3.82 18.87
N CYS A 6 -4.55 -3.29 20.04
CA CYS A 6 -4.44 -1.84 20.26
C CYS A 6 -3.44 -1.20 19.29
N MET A 7 -2.27 -1.84 19.15
CA MET A 7 -1.21 -1.34 18.29
C MET A 7 -1.58 -1.33 16.81
N ASN A 8 -2.45 -2.24 16.33
CA ASN A 8 -2.89 -2.23 14.93
C ASN A 8 -3.49 -0.89 14.49
N CYS A 9 -4.26 -0.26 15.39
CA CYS A 9 -4.93 1.01 15.09
C CYS A 9 -4.10 2.23 15.51
N HIS A 10 -3.49 2.17 16.70
CA HIS A 10 -2.84 3.34 17.29
C HIS A 10 -1.35 3.46 16.96
N MET A 11 -0.71 2.37 16.55
CA MET A 11 0.70 2.32 16.13
C MET A 11 0.82 1.53 14.82
N PRO A 12 0.18 2.02 13.74
CA PRO A 12 0.10 1.29 12.48
C PRO A 12 1.49 1.08 11.86
N ARG A 13 1.60 0.07 11.00
CA ARG A 13 2.82 -0.20 10.22
C ARG A 13 2.90 0.77 9.04
N ILE A 14 3.56 1.90 9.27
CA ILE A 14 3.72 2.98 8.28
C ILE A 14 5.16 3.51 8.18
N ASN A 15 6.10 2.94 8.95
CA ASN A 15 7.50 3.35 8.91
C ASN A 15 8.32 2.30 8.18
N GLU A 16 9.26 2.76 7.36
CA GLU A 16 10.31 1.90 6.81
C GLU A 16 11.18 1.33 7.96
N GLY A 17 11.40 0.02 7.94
CA GLY A 17 12.45 -0.65 8.69
C GLY A 17 13.45 -1.32 7.74
N LEU A 18 14.40 -2.10 8.25
CA LEU A 18 15.46 -2.68 7.42
C LEU A 18 14.94 -3.69 6.36
N GLU A 19 13.96 -4.51 6.73
CA GLU A 19 13.45 -5.61 5.88
C GLU A 19 11.91 -5.68 5.83
N ALA A 20 11.24 -4.74 6.49
CA ALA A 20 9.78 -4.72 6.60
C ALA A 20 9.29 -3.33 6.99
N VAL A 21 8.04 -3.02 6.65
CA VAL A 21 7.36 -1.85 7.20
C VAL A 21 7.03 -2.14 8.66
N VAL A 22 7.56 -1.33 9.54
CA VAL A 22 7.45 -1.47 10.99
C VAL A 22 6.43 -0.50 11.56
N ARG A 23 6.02 -0.78 12.80
CA ARG A 23 5.12 0.10 13.54
C ARG A 23 5.80 1.43 13.78
N THR A 24 5.04 2.49 13.60
CA THR A 24 5.38 3.78 14.18
C THR A 24 5.43 3.71 15.72
N HIS A 25 6.33 4.50 16.31
CA HIS A 25 6.41 4.68 17.77
C HIS A 25 5.51 5.82 18.27
N MET A 26 4.92 6.58 17.34
CA MET A 26 3.94 7.60 17.68
C MET A 26 2.57 6.93 17.85
N ILE A 27 1.90 7.26 18.94
CA ILE A 27 0.56 6.76 19.25
C ILE A 27 -0.45 7.79 18.72
N TYR A 28 -1.18 7.45 17.66
CA TYR A 28 -2.18 8.35 17.06
C TYR A 28 -3.60 7.88 17.34
N SER A 29 -4.58 8.77 17.18
CA SER A 29 -5.98 8.34 17.06
C SER A 29 -6.24 7.86 15.62
N PRO A 30 -6.86 6.68 15.42
CA PRO A 30 -7.27 6.24 14.07
C PRO A 30 -8.36 7.14 13.46
N THR A 31 -8.98 8.01 14.26
CA THR A 31 -9.95 9.03 13.80
C THR A 31 -9.31 10.39 13.53
N ASP A 32 -7.98 10.52 13.57
CA ASP A 32 -7.31 11.78 13.26
C ASP A 32 -7.62 12.21 11.82
N ALA A 33 -8.37 13.31 11.68
CA ALA A 33 -8.82 13.81 10.40
C ALA A 33 -7.66 14.11 9.45
N SER A 34 -6.51 14.57 9.95
CA SER A 34 -5.36 14.89 9.10
C SER A 34 -4.80 13.66 8.38
N MET A 35 -4.86 12.48 9.01
CA MET A 35 -4.43 11.21 8.43
C MET A 35 -5.40 10.70 7.38
N ILE A 36 -6.70 10.90 7.60
CA ILE A 36 -7.76 10.45 6.69
C ILE A 36 -7.90 11.42 5.50
N GLU A 37 -7.82 12.73 5.72
CA GLU A 37 -8.05 13.78 4.71
C GLU A 37 -6.90 13.96 3.72
N SER A 38 -5.69 13.45 4.01
CA SER A 38 -4.48 13.68 3.20
C SER A 38 -4.19 12.60 2.15
N ASN A 39 -5.02 11.55 2.07
CA ASN A 39 -4.74 10.37 1.22
C ASN A 39 -3.38 9.72 1.51
N HIS A 40 -3.02 9.70 2.80
CA HIS A 40 -1.86 8.99 3.32
C HIS A 40 -2.29 7.66 4.00
N PRO A 41 -1.33 6.76 4.29
CA PRO A 41 -1.61 5.50 4.97
C PRO A 41 -2.40 5.67 6.26
N ASN A 42 -3.60 5.09 6.31
CA ASN A 42 -4.46 5.07 7.49
C ASN A 42 -4.57 3.66 8.08
N ALA A 43 -4.84 3.58 9.38
CA ALA A 43 -4.85 2.31 10.10
C ALA A 43 -5.82 1.26 9.53
N CYS A 44 -6.99 1.68 9.04
CA CYS A 44 -8.03 0.79 8.53
C CYS A 44 -7.61 0.12 7.23
N ASN A 45 -7.17 0.92 6.24
CA ASN A 45 -6.85 0.43 4.90
C ASN A 45 -5.48 -0.26 4.81
N LEU A 46 -4.68 -0.28 5.88
CA LEU A 46 -3.48 -1.13 5.98
C LEU A 46 -3.78 -2.63 6.11
N CYS A 47 -5.02 -2.98 6.49
CA CYS A 47 -5.52 -4.35 6.52
C CYS A 47 -6.69 -4.55 5.54
N HIS A 48 -7.53 -3.52 5.38
CA HIS A 48 -8.66 -3.51 4.43
C HIS A 48 -8.27 -2.80 3.14
N THR A 49 -7.32 -3.39 2.42
CA THR A 49 -6.69 -2.79 1.23
C THR A 49 -7.63 -2.66 0.04
N ASP A 50 -8.67 -3.49 0.01
CA ASP A 50 -9.76 -3.50 -0.97
C ASP A 50 -10.81 -2.41 -0.73
N ARG A 51 -10.84 -1.81 0.47
CA ARG A 51 -11.86 -0.84 0.86
C ARG A 51 -11.52 0.57 0.45
N SER A 52 -12.59 1.33 0.23
CA SER A 52 -12.54 2.71 -0.20
C SER A 52 -12.44 3.69 0.97
N ILE A 53 -12.15 4.95 0.69
CA ILE A 53 -12.12 5.98 1.73
C ILE A 53 -13.52 6.29 2.26
N ASP A 54 -14.54 6.20 1.40
CA ASP A 54 -15.94 6.35 1.83
C ASP A 54 -16.32 5.25 2.81
N TRP A 55 -15.90 4.00 2.58
CA TRP A 55 -16.08 2.93 3.55
C TRP A 55 -15.41 3.25 4.90
N THR A 56 -14.15 3.71 4.88
CA THR A 56 -13.41 4.03 6.11
C THR A 56 -14.07 5.17 6.88
N THR A 57 -14.39 6.27 6.20
CA THR A 57 -15.02 7.45 6.83
C THR A 57 -16.39 7.14 7.37
N GLU A 58 -17.23 6.38 6.64
CA GLU A 58 -18.54 5.95 7.10
C GLU A 58 -18.45 5.17 8.42
N HIS A 59 -17.55 4.18 8.51
CA HIS A 59 -17.39 3.36 9.71
C HIS A 59 -16.86 4.18 10.89
N LEU A 60 -15.88 5.06 10.66
CA LEU A 60 -15.34 5.93 11.72
C LEU A 60 -16.40 6.93 12.21
N THR A 61 -17.26 7.43 11.33
CA THR A 61 -18.40 8.28 11.72
C THR A 61 -19.44 7.48 12.50
N GLN A 62 -19.81 6.27 12.05
CA GLN A 62 -20.81 5.42 12.73
C GLN A 62 -20.34 4.97 14.12
N TRP A 63 -19.08 4.57 14.27
CA TRP A 63 -18.56 4.03 15.53
C TRP A 63 -18.17 5.12 16.54
N TYR A 64 -17.61 6.24 16.07
CA TYR A 64 -16.95 7.21 16.94
C TYR A 64 -17.47 8.64 16.77
N GLY A 65 -18.44 8.88 15.89
CA GLY A 65 -18.91 10.24 15.58
C GLY A 65 -17.83 11.12 14.94
N ALA A 66 -16.81 10.51 14.33
CA ALA A 66 -15.73 11.24 13.66
C ALA A 66 -16.28 12.07 12.50
N LYS A 67 -15.69 13.25 12.28
CA LYS A 67 -16.06 14.18 11.21
C LYS A 67 -14.85 14.46 10.34
N PHE A 68 -15.06 14.41 9.03
CA PHE A 68 -14.04 14.66 8.02
C PHE A 68 -14.53 15.77 7.09
N SER A 69 -13.60 16.58 6.59
CA SER A 69 -13.88 17.62 5.62
C SER A 69 -14.13 17.00 4.24
N GLU A 70 -15.38 17.09 3.79
CA GLU A 70 -15.81 16.66 2.45
C GLU A 70 -14.99 17.33 1.32
N ASP A 71 -14.71 18.63 1.46
CA ASP A 71 -13.87 19.37 0.51
C ASP A 71 -12.45 18.79 0.42
N LYS A 72 -11.80 18.51 1.56
CA LYS A 72 -10.45 17.93 1.55
C LYS A 72 -10.45 16.49 1.03
N ILE A 73 -11.42 15.67 1.41
CA ILE A 73 -11.53 14.28 0.92
C ILE A 73 -11.69 14.28 -0.60
N SER A 74 -12.58 15.12 -1.14
CA SER A 74 -12.79 15.21 -2.59
C SER A 74 -11.54 15.67 -3.37
N LYS A 75 -10.68 16.49 -2.75
CA LYS A 75 -9.42 16.96 -3.34
C LYS A 75 -8.31 15.92 -3.27
N SER A 76 -8.17 15.26 -2.13
CA SER A 76 -7.07 14.31 -1.88
C SER A 76 -7.29 12.94 -2.52
N TYR A 77 -8.55 12.53 -2.70
CA TYR A 77 -8.92 11.24 -3.28
C TYR A 77 -9.59 11.42 -4.64
N SER A 78 -8.85 11.12 -5.72
CA SER A 78 -9.35 11.23 -7.09
C SER A 78 -10.52 10.29 -7.39
N ASN A 79 -10.54 9.09 -6.78
CA ASN A 79 -11.70 8.20 -6.77
C ASN A 79 -11.94 7.66 -5.36
N ARG A 80 -13.04 8.09 -4.74
CA ARG A 80 -13.39 7.77 -3.35
C ARG A 80 -14.01 6.39 -3.14
N THR A 81 -14.42 5.75 -4.22
CA THR A 81 -15.08 4.43 -4.21
C THR A 81 -14.13 3.29 -4.53
N GLU A 82 -12.93 3.60 -5.01
CA GLU A 82 -11.88 2.61 -5.25
C GLU A 82 -11.10 2.27 -3.98
N ALA A 83 -10.43 1.11 -4.02
CA ALA A 83 -9.48 0.67 -3.03
C ALA A 83 -8.42 1.75 -2.73
N VAL A 84 -8.36 2.21 -1.48
CA VAL A 84 -7.44 3.30 -1.08
C VAL A 84 -5.98 2.92 -1.34
N ALA A 85 -5.61 1.65 -1.14
CA ALA A 85 -4.25 1.16 -1.38
C ALA A 85 -3.80 1.35 -2.85
N ARG A 86 -4.74 1.33 -3.81
CA ARG A 86 -4.45 1.65 -5.22
C ARG A 86 -4.04 3.11 -5.38
N GLY A 87 -4.75 4.02 -4.69
CA GLY A 87 -4.42 5.44 -4.64
C GLY A 87 -3.04 5.69 -4.02
N TRP A 88 -2.74 5.03 -2.89
CA TRP A 88 -1.43 5.16 -2.25
C TRP A 88 -0.27 4.76 -3.15
N MET A 89 -0.40 3.65 -3.89
CA MET A 89 0.61 3.20 -4.86
C MET A 89 0.79 4.15 -6.06
N ASN A 90 -0.09 5.13 -6.24
CA ASN A 90 0.00 6.18 -7.25
C ASN A 90 0.38 7.56 -6.68
N SER A 91 0.64 7.65 -5.38
CA SER A 91 0.99 8.90 -4.71
C SER A 91 2.30 9.48 -5.24
N ASP A 92 2.39 10.81 -5.28
CA ASP A 92 3.66 11.51 -5.55
C ASP A 92 4.69 11.27 -4.44
N ASN A 93 4.24 10.95 -3.22
CA ASN A 93 5.09 10.64 -2.08
C ASN A 93 5.56 9.18 -2.11
N GLU A 94 6.88 8.98 -2.16
CA GLU A 94 7.52 7.67 -2.25
C GLU A 94 7.25 6.76 -1.05
N ALA A 95 7.19 7.32 0.15
CA ALA A 95 6.90 6.56 1.37
C ALA A 95 5.46 6.06 1.38
N VAL A 96 4.51 6.86 0.85
CA VAL A 96 3.12 6.45 0.69
C VAL A 96 3.01 5.28 -0.30
N ARG A 97 3.74 5.33 -1.41
CA ARG A 97 3.77 4.22 -2.39
C ARG A 97 4.33 2.94 -1.76
N LEU A 98 5.45 3.04 -1.03
CA LEU A 98 6.07 1.90 -0.32
C LEU A 98 5.08 1.24 0.63
N VAL A 99 4.46 2.02 1.53
CA VAL A 99 3.52 1.49 2.52
C VAL A 99 2.28 0.90 1.86
N GLY A 100 1.78 1.52 0.78
CA GLY A 100 0.64 0.98 0.03
C GLY A 100 0.93 -0.38 -0.62
N ALA A 101 2.12 -0.54 -1.21
CA ALA A 101 2.55 -1.80 -1.80
C ALA A 101 2.74 -2.89 -0.75
N ASP A 102 3.44 -2.59 0.35
CA ASP A 102 3.64 -3.49 1.48
C ASP A 102 2.30 -3.93 2.09
N ALA A 103 1.37 -3.00 2.30
CA ALA A 103 0.06 -3.31 2.84
C ALA A 103 -0.71 -4.30 1.95
N ALA A 104 -0.74 -4.06 0.64
CA ALA A 104 -1.41 -4.95 -0.31
C ALA A 104 -0.78 -6.35 -0.34
N CYS A 105 0.55 -6.44 -0.34
CA CYS A 105 1.27 -7.72 -0.27
C CYS A 105 0.99 -8.47 1.05
N ARG A 106 1.04 -7.79 2.20
CA ARG A 106 0.76 -8.39 3.51
C ARG A 106 -0.70 -8.84 3.67
N ALA A 107 -1.64 -8.11 3.07
CA ALA A 107 -3.04 -8.48 3.05
C ALA A 107 -3.35 -9.63 2.07
N ASN A 108 -2.35 -10.09 1.31
CA ASN A 108 -2.50 -11.09 0.25
C ASN A 108 -3.54 -10.65 -0.81
N ASP A 109 -3.63 -9.35 -1.08
CA ASP A 109 -4.64 -8.77 -1.94
C ASP A 109 -4.24 -8.86 -3.42
N ARG A 110 -4.57 -10.00 -4.03
CA ARG A 110 -4.27 -10.27 -5.45
C ARG A 110 -5.05 -9.36 -6.40
N SER A 111 -6.13 -8.71 -5.97
CA SER A 111 -6.87 -7.75 -6.82
C SER A 111 -6.04 -6.49 -7.13
N LEU A 112 -5.04 -6.22 -6.29
CA LEU A 112 -4.09 -5.13 -6.43
C LEU A 112 -2.80 -5.54 -7.16
N LEU A 113 -2.66 -6.79 -7.60
CA LEU A 113 -1.44 -7.29 -8.27
C LEU A 113 -0.96 -6.40 -9.43
N PRO A 114 -1.83 -5.87 -10.33
CA PRO A 114 -1.40 -4.92 -11.35
C PRO A 114 -0.76 -3.65 -10.77
N SER A 115 -1.28 -3.16 -9.64
CA SER A 115 -0.74 -1.98 -8.96
C SER A 115 0.57 -2.28 -8.25
N ILE A 116 0.68 -3.44 -7.59
CA ILE A 116 1.90 -3.89 -6.89
C ILE A 116 3.04 -4.10 -7.90
N LEU A 117 2.78 -4.78 -9.04
CA LEU A 117 3.80 -5.03 -10.06
C LEU A 117 4.39 -3.76 -10.65
N ARG A 118 3.64 -2.65 -10.73
CA ARG A 118 4.20 -1.36 -11.18
C ARG A 118 5.24 -0.79 -10.23
N ILE A 119 5.19 -1.13 -8.94
CA ILE A 119 6.17 -0.65 -7.96
C ILE A 119 7.56 -1.24 -8.21
N LEU A 120 7.66 -2.38 -8.91
CA LEU A 120 8.94 -2.90 -9.38
C LEU A 120 9.65 -1.96 -10.38
N ASP A 121 8.96 -0.96 -10.94
CA ASP A 121 9.53 0.10 -11.78
C ASP A 121 9.66 1.45 -11.06
N ASP A 122 9.41 1.51 -9.74
CA ASP A 122 9.48 2.76 -8.96
C ASP A 122 10.88 3.41 -9.09
N PRO A 123 10.99 4.74 -9.21
CA PRO A 123 12.29 5.42 -9.22
C PRO A 123 13.18 5.08 -8.01
N TYR A 124 12.56 4.90 -6.84
CA TYR A 124 13.26 4.65 -5.57
C TYR A 124 13.58 3.17 -5.41
N LEU A 125 14.88 2.87 -5.23
CA LEU A 125 15.38 1.50 -5.10
C LEU A 125 14.73 0.74 -3.95
N LEU A 126 14.48 1.42 -2.83
CA LEU A 126 13.85 0.85 -1.66
C LEU A 126 12.41 0.36 -1.93
N ASN A 127 11.62 1.16 -2.64
CA ASN A 127 10.26 0.78 -3.04
C ASN A 127 10.28 -0.50 -3.87
N ARG A 128 11.24 -0.60 -4.81
CA ARG A 128 11.46 -1.80 -5.63
C ARG A 128 11.84 -3.01 -4.79
N GLN A 129 12.75 -2.85 -3.82
CA GLN A 129 13.18 -3.93 -2.93
C GLN A 129 12.00 -4.50 -2.12
N PHE A 130 11.22 -3.62 -1.49
CA PHE A 130 10.07 -4.02 -0.69
C PHE A 130 8.98 -4.68 -1.53
N ALA A 131 8.69 -4.11 -2.71
CA ALA A 131 7.75 -4.71 -3.66
C ALA A 131 8.23 -6.08 -4.14
N ALA A 132 9.53 -6.25 -4.43
CA ALA A 132 10.11 -7.52 -4.84
C ALA A 132 9.89 -8.60 -3.77
N MET A 133 10.29 -8.33 -2.53
CA MET A 133 10.09 -9.24 -1.40
C MET A 133 8.60 -9.56 -1.17
N GLY A 134 7.73 -8.55 -1.31
CA GLY A 134 6.29 -8.71 -1.18
C GLY A 134 5.69 -9.59 -2.26
N ILE A 135 6.08 -9.38 -3.52
CA ILE A 135 5.59 -10.11 -4.69
C ILE A 135 6.05 -11.57 -4.67
N GLU A 136 7.32 -11.82 -4.34
CA GLU A 136 7.86 -13.18 -4.20
C GLU A 136 7.06 -13.99 -3.16
N ARG A 137 6.73 -13.38 -2.02
CA ARG A 137 5.87 -13.99 -1.00
C ARG A 137 4.42 -14.17 -1.48
N LEU A 138 3.85 -13.15 -2.13
CA LEU A 138 2.45 -13.12 -2.58
C LEU A 138 2.17 -14.19 -3.65
N LEU A 139 3.11 -14.37 -4.57
CA LEU A 139 2.99 -15.27 -5.71
C LEU A 139 3.67 -16.63 -5.48
N GLY A 140 4.58 -16.73 -4.51
CA GLY A 140 5.37 -17.93 -4.26
C GLY A 140 6.41 -18.18 -5.37
N ILE A 141 7.07 -17.12 -5.83
CA ILE A 141 8.06 -17.16 -6.92
C ILE A 141 9.40 -16.57 -6.45
N GLN A 142 10.44 -16.71 -7.27
CA GLN A 142 11.68 -15.94 -7.16
C GLN A 142 11.79 -15.03 -8.38
N LEU A 143 11.98 -13.72 -8.19
CA LEU A 143 11.95 -12.75 -9.29
C LEU A 143 13.19 -12.83 -10.18
N ASP A 144 14.30 -13.36 -9.65
CA ASP A 144 15.54 -13.61 -10.41
C ASP A 144 15.35 -14.68 -11.50
N GLU A 145 14.45 -15.66 -11.31
CA GLU A 145 14.04 -16.64 -12.33
C GLU A 145 13.34 -15.97 -13.54
N TYR A 146 12.81 -14.76 -13.35
CA TYR A 146 12.22 -13.91 -14.39
C TYR A 146 13.19 -12.81 -14.85
N GLY A 147 14.46 -12.90 -14.46
CA GLY A 147 15.49 -11.94 -14.81
C GLY A 147 15.33 -10.58 -14.15
N TYR A 148 14.54 -10.46 -13.07
CA TYR A 148 14.36 -9.19 -12.37
C TYR A 148 15.26 -9.10 -11.12
N SER A 149 15.83 -7.91 -10.88
CA SER A 149 16.47 -7.56 -9.60
C SER A 149 16.20 -6.10 -9.27
N PHE A 150 15.95 -5.78 -8.00
CA PHE A 150 15.51 -4.43 -7.58
C PHE A 150 16.56 -3.32 -7.81
N TYR A 151 17.84 -3.67 -7.93
CA TYR A 151 18.94 -2.74 -8.21
C TYR A 151 19.17 -2.48 -9.71
N MET A 152 18.39 -3.10 -10.60
CA MET A 152 18.47 -2.84 -12.05
C MET A 152 18.15 -1.40 -12.40
N SER A 153 18.85 -0.87 -13.41
CA SER A 153 18.52 0.40 -14.04
C SER A 153 17.12 0.36 -14.67
N SER A 154 16.58 1.52 -15.01
CA SER A 154 15.26 1.61 -15.64
C SER A 154 15.20 0.85 -16.95
N ALA A 155 16.25 0.91 -17.78
CA ALA A 155 16.31 0.21 -19.05
C ALA A 155 16.38 -1.32 -18.88
N GLU A 156 17.21 -1.81 -17.96
CA GLU A 156 17.43 -3.25 -17.74
C GLU A 156 16.15 -3.97 -17.27
N ARG A 157 15.34 -3.31 -16.42
CA ARG A 157 14.15 -3.94 -15.85
C ARG A 157 12.93 -3.95 -16.77
N GLN A 158 12.90 -3.21 -17.89
CA GLN A 158 11.72 -3.18 -18.75
C GLN A 158 11.34 -4.56 -19.32
N ALA A 159 12.34 -5.34 -19.75
CA ALA A 159 12.08 -6.69 -20.31
C ALA A 159 11.56 -7.68 -19.25
N PRO A 160 12.20 -7.83 -18.07
CA PRO A 160 11.65 -8.63 -16.96
C PRO A 160 10.25 -8.20 -16.53
N LEU A 161 10.00 -6.88 -16.41
CA LEU A 161 8.68 -6.36 -16.03
C LEU A 161 7.60 -6.71 -17.05
N LYS A 162 7.92 -6.67 -18.34
CA LYS A 162 7.01 -7.11 -19.39
C LYS A 162 6.68 -8.60 -19.24
N GLN A 163 7.70 -9.44 -19.05
CA GLN A 163 7.52 -10.88 -18.85
C GLN A 163 6.63 -11.20 -17.63
N LEU A 164 6.86 -10.52 -16.51
CA LEU A 164 6.03 -10.68 -15.30
C LEU A 164 4.57 -10.30 -15.53
N ARG A 165 4.31 -9.23 -16.29
CA ARG A 165 2.93 -8.79 -16.61
C ARG A 165 2.23 -9.81 -17.51
N GLU A 166 2.90 -10.27 -18.55
CA GLU A 166 2.35 -11.30 -19.46
C GLU A 166 2.02 -12.59 -18.69
N GLN A 167 2.90 -13.01 -17.78
CA GLN A 167 2.72 -14.24 -17.00
C GLN A 167 1.60 -14.15 -15.96
N PHE A 168 1.51 -13.03 -15.22
CA PHE A 168 0.66 -12.95 -14.02
C PHE A 168 -0.59 -12.09 -14.17
N LEU A 169 -0.70 -11.29 -15.23
CA LEU A 169 -1.86 -10.43 -15.49
C LEU A 169 -2.64 -10.86 -16.74
N ASP A 170 -1.94 -11.30 -17.79
CA ASP A 170 -2.55 -11.60 -19.09
C ASP A 170 -2.88 -13.09 -19.27
N ALA A 171 -2.33 -13.97 -18.44
CA ALA A 171 -2.68 -15.39 -18.40
C ALA A 171 -4.13 -15.56 -17.90
N LYS A 172 -5.06 -15.78 -18.84
CA LYS A 172 -6.40 -16.29 -18.59
C LYS A 172 -6.42 -17.81 -18.50
#